data_AF-A0A8J4XUU3-F1
#
_entry.id   AF-A0A8J4XUU3-F1
#
_cell.length_a   1.000
_cell.length_b   1.000
_cell.length_c   1.000
_cell.angle_alpha   90.00
_cell.angle_beta   90.00
_cell.angle_gamma   90.00
#
_symmetry.space_group_name_H-M   'P 1'
#
loop_
_entity.id
_entity.type
_entity.pdbx_description
1 polymer ?
#
loop_
_entity_poly.entity_id
_entity_poly.type
_entity_poly.pdbx_seq_one_letter_code
_entity_poly.pdbx_strand_id
1 'polypeptide(L)'
;MQVYDTAIFDVNNDDTPMEQKLWPRHCVQNSWGAELHEDLKVVEDAILVYKGTDPDTDSYSVFWDNNKKFHTKLNEELKKRDVTDVFVCGVAYDVCVGEWRRRVQV
;
A
#
# COMPACT_ATOMS: atom_id res chain seq x y z
N MET A 1 -14.54 -2.98 -2.01
CA MET A 1 -14.44 -4.17 -1.14
C MET A 1 -15.19 -3.84 0.15
N GLN A 2 -15.95 -4.77 0.72
CA GLN A 2 -16.66 -4.49 1.98
C GLN A 2 -15.68 -4.57 3.14
N VAL A 3 -15.66 -3.54 4.00
CA VAL A 3 -14.95 -3.57 5.27
C VAL A 3 -15.65 -4.61 6.16
N TYR A 4 -14.89 -5.53 6.74
CA TYR A 4 -15.44 -6.53 7.66
C TYR A 4 -15.77 -5.89 9.01
N ASP A 5 -14.83 -5.12 9.55
CA ASP A 5 -14.98 -4.39 10.81
C ASP A 5 -13.95 -3.24 10.89
N THR A 6 -14.08 -2.38 11.91
CA THR A 6 -13.08 -1.37 12.26
C THR A 6 -12.69 -1.55 13.72
N ALA A 7 -11.39 -1.76 13.97
CA ALA A 7 -10.85 -1.91 15.31
C ALA A 7 -9.97 -0.71 15.67
N ILE A 8 -9.94 -0.35 16.95
CA ILE A 8 -9.08 0.72 17.49
C ILE A 8 -7.98 0.05 18.32
N PHE A 9 -6.72 0.34 18.00
CA PHE A 9 -5.57 -0.20 18.68
C PHE A 9 -4.66 0.91 19.21
N ASP A 10 -4.10 0.72 20.40
CA ASP A 10 -2.90 1.45 20.81
C ASP A 10 -1.68 0.66 20.34
N VAL A 11 -1.20 0.97 19.13
CA VAL A 11 -0.13 0.21 18.46
C VAL A 11 1.24 0.49 19.10
N ASN A 12 1.39 1.62 19.78
CA ASN A 12 2.68 2.06 20.33
C ASN A 12 2.75 1.96 21.87
N ASN A 13 1.65 1.59 22.54
CA ASN A 13 1.48 1.68 23.99
C ASN A 13 1.74 3.11 24.51
N ASP A 14 1.30 4.12 23.76
CA ASP A 14 1.47 5.53 24.08
C ASP A 14 0.13 6.29 24.23
N ASP A 15 -0.97 5.55 24.41
CA ASP A 15 -2.34 6.05 24.48
C ASP A 15 -2.79 6.82 23.23
N THR A 16 -2.10 6.66 22.09
CA THR A 16 -2.53 7.22 20.79
C THR A 16 -3.36 6.18 20.02
N PRO A 17 -4.71 6.27 20.03
CA PRO A 17 -5.55 5.29 19.36
C PRO A 17 -5.39 5.40 17.84
N MET A 18 -5.16 4.25 17.20
CA MET A 18 -5.17 4.09 15.76
C MET A 18 -6.38 3.30 15.30
N GLU A 19 -7.16 3.89 14.39
CA GLU A 19 -8.24 3.20 13.72
C GLU A 19 -7.68 2.32 12.58
N GLN A 20 -7.99 1.03 12.62
CA GLN A 20 -7.61 0.07 11.58
C GLN A 20 -8.84 -0.66 11.03
N LYS A 21 -8.96 -0.65 9.71
CA LYS A 21 -10.00 -1.39 8.99
C LYS A 21 -9.57 -2.85 8.86
N LEU A 22 -10.48 -3.76 9.20
CA LEU A 22 -10.32 -5.20 9.01
C LEU A 22 -10.96 -5.59 7.68
N TRP A 23 -10.19 -6.28 6.85
CA TRP A 23 -10.63 -6.74 5.54
C TRP A 23 -10.74 -8.26 5.52
N PRO A 24 -11.62 -8.83 4.68
CA PRO A 24 -11.53 -10.24 4.34
C PRO A 24 -10.13 -10.57 3.81
N ARG A 25 -9.69 -11.81 4.01
CA ARG A 25 -8.39 -12.28 3.50
C ARG A 25 -8.32 -12.06 1.98
N HIS A 26 -7.33 -11.30 1.54
CA HIS A 26 -7.08 -10.97 0.14
C HIS A 26 -5.57 -10.82 -0.10
N CYS A 27 -5.13 -10.93 -1.36
CA CYS A 27 -3.74 -10.75 -1.78
C CYS A 27 -2.70 -11.48 -0.92
N VAL A 28 -3.02 -12.70 -0.46
CA VAL A 28 -2.11 -13.50 0.39
C VAL A 28 -0.86 -13.87 -0.40
N GLN A 29 0.31 -13.67 0.20
CA GLN A 29 1.60 -13.94 -0.44
C GLN A 29 1.66 -15.37 -1.02
N ASN A 30 2.18 -15.50 -2.23
CA ASN A 30 2.32 -16.76 -2.97
C ASN A 30 0.98 -17.51 -3.23
N SER A 31 -0.14 -16.78 -3.23
CA SER A 31 -1.44 -17.32 -3.63
C SER A 31 -1.90 -16.72 -4.96
N TRP A 32 -2.79 -17.44 -5.65
CA TRP A 32 -3.45 -16.94 -6.86
C TRP A 32 -4.07 -15.55 -6.67
N GLY A 33 -4.65 -15.27 -5.49
CA GLY A 33 -5.27 -13.98 -5.20
C GLY A 33 -4.30 -12.80 -5.06
N ALA A 34 -2.98 -13.04 -5.06
CA ALA A 34 -1.95 -12.01 -5.07
C ALA A 34 -1.31 -11.80 -6.45
N GLU A 35 -1.68 -12.61 -7.44
CA GLU A 35 -1.18 -12.46 -8.80
C GLU A 35 -1.79 -11.22 -9.47
N LEU A 36 -1.05 -10.64 -10.42
CA LEU A 36 -1.60 -9.59 -11.28
C LEU A 36 -2.66 -10.22 -12.20
N HIS A 37 -3.71 -9.46 -12.51
CA HIS A 37 -4.75 -9.91 -13.43
C HIS A 37 -4.14 -10.29 -14.79
N GLU A 38 -4.59 -11.38 -15.40
CA GLU A 38 -4.00 -11.97 -16.62
C GLU A 38 -3.92 -10.99 -17.81
N ASP A 39 -4.91 -10.11 -17.93
CA ASP A 39 -4.96 -9.09 -18.97
C ASP A 39 -4.05 -7.87 -18.73
N LEU A 40 -3.44 -7.75 -17.55
CA LEU A 40 -2.55 -6.63 -17.24
C LEU A 40 -1.25 -6.77 -18.03
N LYS A 41 -1.04 -5.84 -18.97
CA LYS A 41 0.21 -5.77 -19.73
C LYS A 41 1.27 -5.05 -18.91
N VAL A 42 2.23 -5.80 -18.41
CA VAL A 42 3.41 -5.28 -17.70
C VAL A 42 4.54 -5.07 -18.71
N VAL A 43 5.09 -3.86 -18.77
CA VAL A 43 6.24 -3.56 -19.64
C VAL A 43 7.51 -4.19 -19.08
N GLU A 44 8.48 -4.51 -19.95
CA GLU A 44 9.68 -5.27 -19.59
C GLU A 44 10.50 -4.63 -18.44
N ASP A 45 10.64 -3.30 -18.46
CA ASP A 45 11.40 -2.55 -17.45
C ASP A 45 10.56 -2.08 -16.25
N ALA A 46 9.37 -2.66 -16.06
CA ALA A 46 8.51 -2.30 -14.94
C ALA A 46 9.15 -2.68 -13.59
N ILE A 47 9.01 -1.79 -12.62
CA ILE A 47 9.40 -2.06 -11.23
C ILE A 47 8.19 -2.58 -10.47
N LEU A 48 8.31 -3.77 -9.88
CA LEU A 48 7.31 -4.31 -8.97
C LEU A 48 7.60 -3.86 -7.54
N VAL A 49 6.64 -3.18 -6.93
CA VAL A 49 6.70 -2.72 -5.53
C VAL A 49 5.61 -3.44 -4.74
N TYR A 50 6.01 -4.26 -3.78
CA TYR A 50 5.11 -4.96 -2.88
C TYR A 50 4.90 -4.14 -1.60
N LYS A 51 3.68 -4.17 -1.06
CA LYS A 51 3.27 -3.48 0.19
C LYS A 51 2.39 -4.39 1.03
N GLY A 52 2.28 -4.10 2.34
CA GLY A 52 1.50 -4.92 3.27
C GLY A 52 2.13 -6.28 3.54
N THR A 53 3.46 -6.35 3.52
CA THR A 53 4.24 -7.58 3.74
C THR A 53 4.60 -7.79 5.22
N ASP A 54 4.46 -6.75 6.05
CA ASP A 54 4.64 -6.85 7.49
C ASP A 54 3.33 -7.35 8.12
N PRO A 55 3.32 -8.49 8.83
CA PRO A 55 2.11 -9.01 9.47
C PRO A 55 1.56 -8.09 10.57
N ASP A 56 2.39 -7.23 11.17
CA ASP A 56 2.02 -6.38 12.29
C ASP A 56 1.50 -5.01 11.84
N THR A 57 1.59 -4.66 10.55
CA THR A 57 1.17 -3.35 10.05
C THR A 57 0.65 -3.40 8.61
N ASP A 58 -0.57 -2.89 8.41
CA ASP A 58 -1.16 -2.73 7.07
C ASP A 58 -0.55 -1.52 6.33
N SER A 59 -0.61 -1.52 5.00
CA SER A 59 -0.04 -0.47 4.15
C SER A 59 -0.96 -0.20 2.96
N TYR A 60 -1.73 0.89 3.04
CA TYR A 60 -2.57 1.33 1.91
C TYR A 60 -1.80 2.16 0.90
N SER A 61 -0.96 3.08 1.37
CA SER A 61 -0.09 3.85 0.48
C SER A 61 1.06 3.00 -0.03
N VAL A 62 1.41 3.17 -1.30
CA VAL A 62 2.60 2.56 -1.88
C VAL A 62 3.89 3.23 -1.39
N PHE A 63 3.85 4.34 -0.66
CA PHE A 63 5.06 5.02 -0.16
C PHE A 63 5.46 4.61 1.25
N TRP A 64 4.48 4.43 2.13
CA TRP A 64 4.67 4.18 3.55
C TRP A 64 3.62 3.20 4.07
N ASP A 65 3.97 2.44 5.10
CA ASP A 65 3.00 1.73 5.89
C ASP A 65 2.02 2.70 6.61
N ASN A 66 0.95 2.16 7.19
CA ASN A 66 -0.07 2.97 7.85
C ASN A 66 0.48 3.71 9.09
N ASN A 67 1.52 3.16 9.72
CA ASN A 67 2.22 3.72 10.89
C ASN A 67 3.33 4.73 10.53
N LYS A 68 3.60 4.94 9.23
CA LYS A 68 4.75 5.68 8.69
C LYS A 68 6.11 5.22 9.25
N LYS A 69 6.25 3.94 9.62
CA LYS A 69 7.51 3.39 10.16
C LYS A 69 8.42 2.89 9.04
N PHE A 70 7.86 2.21 8.06
CA PHE A 70 8.58 1.65 6.93
C PHE A 70 8.15 2.31 5.61
N HIS A 71 9.13 2.77 4.84
CA HIS A 71 8.92 3.21 3.46
C HIS A 71 9.12 2.05 2.48
N THR A 72 8.38 2.06 1.38
CA THR A 72 8.65 1.13 0.28
C THR A 72 9.81 1.64 -0.57
N LYS A 73 10.31 0.75 -1.45
CA LYS A 73 11.35 1.10 -2.43
C LYS A 73 10.92 2.16 -3.45
N LEU A 74 9.63 2.46 -3.59
CA LEU A 74 9.15 3.36 -4.64
C LEU A 74 9.76 4.76 -4.51
N ASN A 75 9.83 5.32 -3.29
CA ASN A 75 10.38 6.66 -3.07
C ASN A 75 11.85 6.76 -3.54
N GLU A 76 12.63 5.73 -3.25
CA GLU A 76 14.03 5.67 -3.67
C GLU A 76 14.14 5.55 -5.19
N GLU A 77 13.31 4.74 -5.82
CA GLU A 77 13.31 4.57 -7.28
C GLU A 77 12.88 5.84 -8.03
N LEU A 78 11.90 6.58 -7.53
CA LEU A 78 11.49 7.86 -8.12
C LEU A 78 12.59 8.90 -8.02
N LYS A 79 13.23 9.03 -6.84
CA LYS A 79 14.36 9.96 -6.63
C LYS A 79 15.57 9.64 -7.49
N LYS A 80 15.94 8.35 -7.60
CA LYS A 80 17.07 7.92 -8.46
C LYS A 80 16.85 8.25 -9.94
N ARG A 81 15.60 8.40 -10.36
CA ARG A 81 15.20 8.64 -11.75
C ARG A 81 14.80 10.10 -12.01
N ASP A 82 15.00 10.99 -11.02
CA ASP A 82 14.63 12.42 -11.09
C ASP A 82 13.17 12.64 -11.56
N VAL A 83 12.25 11.78 -11.11
CA VAL A 83 10.83 11.89 -11.48
C VAL A 83 10.22 13.10 -10.79
N THR A 84 9.54 13.96 -11.56
CA THR A 84 8.83 15.15 -11.05
C THR A 84 7.32 14.97 -10.98
N ASP A 85 6.77 14.10 -11.84
CA ASP A 85 5.34 13.93 -12.04
C ASP A 85 4.97 12.45 -11.97
N VAL A 86 3.96 12.13 -11.15
CA VAL A 86 3.48 10.76 -10.96
C VAL A 86 2.00 10.70 -11.27
N PHE A 87 1.64 9.85 -12.22
CA PHE A 87 0.25 9.53 -12.55
C PHE A 87 -0.11 8.18 -11.96
N VAL A 88 -1.23 8.11 -11.24
CA VAL A 88 -1.67 6.88 -10.57
C VAL A 88 -3.02 6.43 -11.10
N CYS A 89 -3.11 5.14 -11.41
CA CYS A 89 -4.34 4.44 -11.76
C CYS A 89 -4.37 3.07 -11.08
N GLY A 90 -5.52 2.40 -11.10
CA GLY A 90 -5.70 1.07 -10.52
C GLY A 90 -6.79 1.02 -9.47
N VAL A 91 -6.67 0.08 -8.53
CA VAL A 91 -7.70 -0.22 -7.53
C VAL A 91 -7.12 -0.36 -6.10
N ALA A 92 -7.91 -0.13 -5.06
CA ALA A 92 -9.22 0.52 -5.06
C ALA A 92 -9.08 2.05 -5.03
N TYR A 93 -10.01 2.77 -5.68
CA TYR A 93 -10.00 4.23 -5.82
C TYR A 93 -9.94 4.97 -4.47
N ASP A 94 -10.69 4.50 -3.49
CA ASP A 94 -10.87 5.11 -2.17
C ASP A 94 -9.91 4.57 -1.09
N VAL A 95 -9.11 3.56 -1.44
CA VAL A 95 -8.13 2.93 -0.53
C VAL A 95 -6.73 3.11 -1.10
N CYS A 96 -6.18 2.14 -1.85
CA CYS A 96 -4.80 2.21 -2.34
C CYS A 96 -4.54 3.43 -3.23
N VAL A 97 -5.45 3.72 -4.17
CA VAL A 97 -5.36 4.86 -5.08
C VAL A 97 -5.85 6.16 -4.43
N GLY A 98 -6.50 6.11 -3.28
CA GLY A 98 -6.83 7.31 -2.52
C GLY A 98 -5.69 7.73 -1.59
N GLU A 99 -5.07 6.75 -0.95
CA GLU A 99 -4.07 6.93 0.10
C GLU A 99 -2.71 7.36 -0.45
N TRP A 100 -2.37 7.08 -1.71
CA TRP A 100 -1.11 7.58 -2.30
C TRP A 100 -1.06 9.11 -2.23
N ARG A 101 -2.16 9.81 -2.58
CA ARG A 101 -2.24 11.28 -2.56
C ARG A 101 -1.89 11.87 -1.20
N ARG A 102 -2.21 11.17 -0.10
CA ARG A 102 -1.95 11.66 1.26
C ARG A 102 -0.50 11.51 1.70
N ARG A 103 0.29 10.69 1.01
CA ARG A 103 1.61 10.23 1.47
C ARG A 103 2.68 10.28 0.37
N VAL A 104 2.45 11.06 -0.70
CA VAL A 104 3.42 11.31 -1.76
C VAL A 104 4.63 12.08 -1.24
N GLN A 105 5.82 11.65 -1.67
CA GLN A 105 7.07 12.38 -1.55
C GLN A 105 7.73 12.39 -2.93
N VAL A 106 7.41 13.39 -3.75
CA VAL A 106 8.21 13.76 -4.93
C VAL A 106 8.87 15.09 -4.62
#